data_AF-A0A4U9V6Y3-F1
#
_entry.id   AF-A0A4U9V6Y3-F1
#
_cell.length_a   1.000
_cell.length_b   1.000
_cell.length_c   1.000
_cell.angle_alpha   90.00
_cell.angle_beta   90.00
_cell.angle_gamma   90.00
#
_symmetry.space_group_name_H-M   'P 1'
#
loop_
_entity.id
_entity.type
_entity.pdbx_description
1 polymer ?
#
loop_
_entity_poly.entity_id
_entity_poly.type
_entity_poly.pdbx_seq_one_letter_code
_entity_poly.pdbx_strand_id
1 'polypeptide(L)'
;MFKRFLTIVLLLVLATGVFAQRYRPYGGSLSIYSIDVPFFLYINHVLYNSRPSTDIRVANLRNPRYDLRIVFADSRRRALNGSGVQLVSRDGQYMDVVFSVSSRRGNSGIVLESMNPAGRYNSNSRDYRYEGGDRYDEGRQREEQYRRSETGEGYGDQQRENNEIDEREEADEPLEGSYIEKNNANRLNDLLNQKENDEGRLQVAAEELKTMRLRTAEIMDLMELFIRDDNKLAFAKYAYPSCIDKQNYNQVGDALSFTSTRDKLTAFLSSREK
;
A
#
# COMPACT_ATOMS: atom_id res chain seq x y z
N MET A 1 -10.18 -39.93 -34.27
CA MET A 1 -10.66 -38.95 -33.26
C MET A 1 -9.61 -38.57 -32.22
N PHE A 2 -8.84 -39.52 -31.66
CA PHE A 2 -7.84 -39.29 -30.59
C PHE A 2 -6.95 -38.03 -30.71
N LYS A 3 -6.42 -37.70 -31.91
CA LYS A 3 -5.56 -36.51 -32.09
C LYS A 3 -6.22 -35.19 -31.68
N ARG A 4 -7.55 -35.05 -31.82
CA ARG A 4 -8.29 -33.84 -31.39
C ARG A 4 -8.53 -33.80 -29.88
N PHE A 5 -8.53 -34.95 -29.22
CA PHE A 5 -8.67 -35.04 -27.76
C PHE A 5 -7.34 -34.66 -27.06
N LEU A 6 -6.22 -35.13 -27.62
CA LEU A 6 -4.87 -34.79 -27.13
C LEU A 6 -4.60 -33.27 -27.16
N THR A 7 -5.00 -32.58 -28.23
CA THR A 7 -4.85 -31.12 -28.36
C THR A 7 -5.70 -30.34 -27.35
N ILE A 8 -6.87 -30.85 -26.96
CA ILE A 8 -7.73 -30.22 -25.95
C ILE A 8 -7.13 -30.38 -24.56
N VAL A 9 -6.61 -31.58 -24.23
CA VAL A 9 -5.93 -31.82 -22.93
C VAL A 9 -4.65 -30.99 -22.82
N LEU A 10 -3.87 -30.85 -23.90
CA LEU A 10 -2.65 -30.03 -23.92
C LEU A 10 -2.95 -28.53 -23.66
N LEU A 11 -4.03 -28.00 -24.25
CA LEU A 11 -4.48 -26.62 -23.99
C LEU A 11 -5.01 -26.43 -22.56
N LEU A 12 -5.64 -27.46 -21.98
CA LEU A 12 -6.20 -27.39 -20.62
C LEU A 12 -5.11 -27.41 -19.53
N VAL A 13 -3.94 -27.99 -19.81
CA VAL A 13 -2.75 -27.94 -18.92
C VAL A 13 -2.01 -26.60 -19.01
N LEU A 14 -2.08 -25.89 -20.14
CA LEU A 14 -1.55 -24.51 -20.25
C LEU A 14 -2.41 -23.49 -19.48
N ALA A 15 -3.69 -23.79 -19.23
CA ALA A 15 -4.62 -22.89 -18.54
C ALA A 15 -4.46 -22.86 -17.00
N THR A 16 -3.88 -23.89 -16.38
CA THR A 16 -3.67 -23.95 -14.92
C THR A 16 -2.38 -23.27 -14.45
N GLY A 17 -1.56 -22.79 -15.39
CA GLY A 17 -0.28 -22.10 -15.14
C GLY A 17 -0.38 -20.62 -14.79
N VAL A 18 -1.58 -20.02 -14.73
CA VAL A 18 -1.76 -18.68 -14.16
C VAL A 18 -1.69 -18.78 -12.63
N PHE A 19 -0.47 -19.01 -12.13
CA PHE A 19 -0.16 -18.83 -10.73
C PHE A 19 -0.62 -17.44 -10.32
N ALA A 20 -1.47 -17.37 -9.30
CA ALA A 20 -1.76 -16.12 -8.63
C ALA A 20 -0.44 -15.57 -8.06
N GLN A 21 0.20 -14.67 -8.81
CA GLN A 21 1.26 -13.81 -8.32
C GLN A 21 0.62 -12.92 -7.25
N ARG A 22 0.53 -13.46 -6.03
CA ARG A 22 0.16 -12.69 -4.84
C ARG A 22 1.16 -11.55 -4.77
N TYR A 23 0.69 -10.34 -5.07
CA TYR A 23 1.46 -9.12 -4.96
C TYR A 23 1.95 -9.00 -3.52
N ARG A 24 3.17 -9.49 -3.27
CA ARG A 24 3.84 -9.32 -1.99
C ARG A 24 4.45 -7.93 -2.02
N PRO A 25 3.97 -6.98 -1.21
CA PRO A 25 4.58 -5.66 -1.15
C PRO A 25 6.07 -5.80 -0.79
N TYR A 26 6.90 -4.90 -1.31
CA TYR A 26 8.37 -4.93 -1.16
C TYR A 26 8.87 -4.64 0.27
N GLY A 27 7.95 -4.43 1.22
CA GLY A 27 8.16 -4.23 2.65
C GLY A 27 6.84 -3.85 3.32
N GLY A 28 6.86 -3.71 4.65
CA GLY A 28 5.77 -3.05 5.39
C GLY A 28 5.94 -1.55 5.44
N SER A 29 5.02 -0.86 6.10
CA SER A 29 5.22 0.53 6.50
C SER A 29 4.86 0.76 7.96
N LEU A 30 5.52 1.75 8.55
CA LEU A 30 5.31 2.20 9.91
C LEU A 30 4.91 3.67 9.86
N SER A 31 3.73 3.99 10.33
CA SER A 31 3.27 5.36 10.52
C SER A 31 3.11 5.66 12.00
N ILE A 32 3.62 6.79 12.45
CA ILE A 32 3.48 7.25 13.83
C ILE A 32 3.01 8.69 13.83
N TYR A 33 1.99 9.01 14.61
CA TYR A 33 1.57 10.39 14.86
C TYR A 33 1.44 10.70 16.35
N SER A 34 1.72 11.93 16.72
CA SER A 34 1.57 12.42 18.09
C SER A 34 0.22 13.07 18.31
N ILE A 35 -0.34 12.84 19.49
CA ILE A 35 -1.59 13.47 19.94
C ILE A 35 -1.32 14.84 20.58
N ASP A 36 -0.10 15.08 21.08
CA ASP A 36 0.18 16.23 21.97
C ASP A 36 1.38 17.10 21.59
N VAL A 37 2.56 16.53 21.28
CA VAL A 37 3.76 17.31 20.91
C VAL A 37 4.63 16.66 19.83
N PRO A 38 5.35 17.43 19.00
CA PRO A 38 6.29 16.89 18.00
C PRO A 38 7.37 15.99 18.61
N PHE A 39 7.90 15.07 17.81
CA PHE A 39 8.89 14.07 18.23
C PHE A 39 9.94 13.76 17.16
N PHE A 40 11.05 13.19 17.62
CA PHE A 40 12.05 12.49 16.82
C PHE A 40 11.82 10.98 16.90
N LEU A 41 11.84 10.31 15.74
CA LEU A 41 11.75 8.86 15.64
C LEU A 41 13.13 8.25 15.39
N TYR A 42 13.49 7.29 16.22
CA TYR A 42 14.59 6.38 15.98
C TYR A 42 14.06 4.98 15.70
N ILE A 43 14.55 4.34 14.64
CA ILE A 43 14.29 2.93 14.31
C ILE A 43 15.64 2.22 14.30
N ASN A 44 15.80 1.16 15.09
CA ASN A 44 17.06 0.44 15.30
C ASN A 44 18.23 1.41 15.56
N HIS A 45 18.00 2.40 16.44
CA HIS A 45 18.92 3.49 16.81
C HIS A 45 19.25 4.53 15.71
N VAL A 46 18.77 4.38 14.47
CA VAL A 46 18.93 5.37 13.39
C VAL A 46 17.84 6.43 13.48
N LEU A 47 18.19 7.71 13.42
CA LEU A 47 17.24 8.84 13.40
C LEU A 47 16.58 8.98 12.02
N TYR A 48 15.25 9.04 11.97
CA TYR A 48 14.48 9.11 10.71
C TYR A 48 13.98 10.51 10.32
N ASN A 49 13.89 11.45 11.25
CA ASN A 49 13.55 12.84 10.96
C ASN A 49 14.58 13.82 11.57
N SER A 50 15.10 14.72 10.73
CA SER A 50 16.11 15.73 11.12
C SER A 50 15.53 16.92 11.91
N ARG A 51 14.20 17.10 11.84
CA ARG A 51 13.41 18.06 12.61
C ARG A 51 12.29 17.32 13.33
N PRO A 52 11.86 17.77 14.52
CA PRO A 52 10.79 17.09 15.25
C PRO A 52 9.46 17.30 14.52
N SER A 53 8.73 16.21 14.31
CA SER A 53 7.51 16.18 13.49
C SER A 53 6.30 15.74 14.32
N THR A 54 5.10 16.17 13.94
CA THR A 54 3.84 15.68 14.53
C THR A 54 3.47 14.28 14.06
N ASP A 55 3.99 13.87 12.92
CA ASP A 55 3.68 12.62 12.24
C ASP A 55 4.83 12.24 11.28
N ILE A 56 5.00 10.95 11.05
CA ILE A 56 6.01 10.39 10.14
C ILE A 56 5.52 9.04 9.59
N ARG A 57 5.69 8.81 8.28
CA ARG A 57 5.50 7.50 7.63
C ARG A 57 6.85 7.02 7.08
N VAL A 58 7.20 5.78 7.41
CA VAL A 58 8.41 5.09 6.92
C VAL A 58 7.95 3.86 6.15
N ALA A 59 8.08 3.91 4.83
CA ALA A 59 7.69 2.84 3.91
C ALA A 59 8.85 1.87 3.59
N ASN A 60 8.54 0.77 2.91
CA ASN A 60 9.51 -0.23 2.42
C ASN A 60 10.39 -0.84 3.53
N LEU A 61 9.83 -1.00 4.74
CA LEU A 61 10.50 -1.63 5.86
C LEU A 61 10.52 -3.16 5.67
N ARG A 62 11.70 -3.70 5.35
CA ARG A 62 11.92 -5.11 4.96
C ARG A 62 12.19 -6.08 6.11
N ASN A 63 12.73 -5.63 7.23
CA ASN A 63 12.89 -6.50 8.39
C ASN A 63 11.52 -6.80 9.01
N PRO A 64 11.29 -8.00 9.55
CA PRO A 64 10.00 -8.37 10.16
C PRO A 64 9.76 -7.69 11.51
N ARG A 65 10.82 -7.20 12.18
CA ARG A 65 10.77 -6.54 13.49
C ARG A 65 11.74 -5.36 13.57
N TYR A 66 11.38 -4.37 14.38
CA TYR A 66 12.20 -3.18 14.66
C TYR A 66 12.12 -2.76 16.13
N ASP A 67 13.18 -2.13 16.61
CA ASP A 67 13.18 -1.42 17.89
C ASP A 67 12.94 0.08 17.64
N LEU A 68 11.88 0.61 18.24
CA LEU A 68 11.47 2.01 18.14
C LEU A 68 11.87 2.79 19.39
N ARG A 69 12.34 4.02 19.20
CA ARG A 69 12.49 5.00 20.27
C ARG A 69 11.95 6.34 19.82
N ILE A 70 11.02 6.88 20.59
CA ILE A 70 10.35 8.16 20.34
C ILE A 70 10.83 9.15 21.38
N VAL A 71 11.46 10.24 20.93
CA VAL A 71 11.96 11.33 21.78
C VAL A 71 11.18 12.59 21.46
N PHE A 72 10.31 13.03 22.37
CA PHE A 72 9.53 14.25 22.20
C PHE A 72 10.43 15.49 22.21
N ALA A 73 10.06 16.52 21.44
CA ALA A 73 10.82 17.77 21.34
C ALA A 73 10.97 18.50 22.69
N ASP A 74 9.98 18.34 23.57
CA ASP A 74 10.08 18.71 24.98
C ASP A 74 10.92 17.65 25.74
N SER A 75 12.23 17.92 25.84
CA SER A 75 13.22 17.02 26.45
C SER A 75 13.01 16.73 27.95
N ARG A 76 12.05 17.40 28.60
CA ARG A 76 11.62 17.09 29.97
C ARG A 76 10.75 15.83 30.05
N ARG A 77 10.24 15.35 28.91
CA ARG A 77 9.37 14.17 28.83
C ARG A 77 10.20 12.90 28.63
N ARG A 78 9.75 11.80 29.23
CA ARG A 78 10.42 10.50 29.05
C ARG A 78 10.25 10.05 27.61
N ALA A 79 11.34 9.56 27.01
CA ALA A 79 11.28 8.87 25.73
C ALA A 79 10.47 7.57 25.86
N LEU A 80 9.68 7.25 24.84
CA LEU A 80 9.00 5.97 24.72
C LEU A 80 9.89 5.01 23.93
N ASN A 81 9.86 3.73 24.28
CA ASN A 81 10.57 2.69 23.54
C ASN A 81 9.58 1.55 23.25
N GLY A 82 9.60 1.01 22.04
CA GLY A 82 8.83 -0.16 21.64
C GLY A 82 9.79 -1.19 21.06
N SER A 83 9.99 -2.31 21.74
CA SER A 83 10.98 -3.31 21.33
C SER A 83 10.34 -4.45 20.54
N GLY A 84 11.02 -4.90 19.48
CA GLY A 84 10.57 -6.01 18.63
C GLY A 84 9.25 -5.76 17.88
N VAL A 85 8.91 -4.50 17.59
CA VAL A 85 7.68 -4.10 16.90
C VAL A 85 7.58 -4.80 15.55
N GLN A 86 6.54 -5.62 15.38
CA GLN A 86 6.42 -6.56 14.28
C GLN A 86 5.61 -5.96 13.12
N LEU A 87 6.22 -5.89 11.93
CA LEU A 87 5.60 -5.35 10.69
C LEU A 87 5.20 -6.44 9.69
N VAL A 88 5.09 -7.69 10.15
CA VAL A 88 4.61 -8.84 9.37
C VAL A 88 3.55 -9.61 10.15
N SER A 89 2.50 -10.08 9.48
CA SER A 89 1.58 -11.09 10.00
C SER A 89 2.33 -12.38 10.35
N ARG A 90 1.66 -13.29 11.08
CA ARG A 90 2.14 -14.66 11.35
C ARG A 90 2.54 -15.40 10.06
N ASP A 91 1.83 -15.16 8.97
CA ASP A 91 2.04 -15.79 7.66
C ASP A 91 3.11 -15.09 6.80
N GLY A 92 3.83 -14.11 7.37
CA GLY A 92 4.87 -13.33 6.67
C GLY A 92 4.35 -12.29 5.68
N GLN A 93 3.03 -12.04 5.61
CA GLN A 93 2.49 -10.87 4.89
C GLN A 93 2.92 -9.59 5.62
N TYR A 94 3.63 -8.69 4.93
CA TYR A 94 3.95 -7.36 5.46
C TYR A 94 2.68 -6.56 5.78
N MET A 95 2.80 -5.67 6.75
CA MET A 95 1.71 -4.87 7.28
C MET A 95 2.04 -3.38 7.20
N ASP A 96 1.02 -2.57 6.95
CA ASP A 96 1.00 -1.14 7.20
C ASP A 96 0.48 -0.92 8.63
N VAL A 97 1.37 -0.47 9.51
CA VAL A 97 1.12 -0.36 10.95
C VAL A 97 1.10 1.11 11.34
N VAL A 98 0.02 1.53 12.00
CA VAL A 98 -0.17 2.90 12.50
C VAL A 98 -0.15 2.88 14.02
N PHE A 99 0.67 3.75 14.61
CA PHE A 99 0.67 4.03 16.05
C PHE A 99 0.32 5.49 16.32
N SER A 100 -0.41 5.73 17.40
CA SER A 100 -0.42 7.04 18.05
C SER A 100 0.57 7.05 19.21
N VAL A 101 1.16 8.22 19.47
CA VAL A 101 1.99 8.47 20.63
C VAL A 101 1.50 9.67 21.41
N SER A 102 1.67 9.62 22.71
CA SER A 102 1.36 10.72 23.61
C SER A 102 2.37 10.75 24.74
N SER A 103 2.68 11.96 25.20
CA SER A 103 3.56 12.20 26.34
C SER A 103 2.87 12.90 27.51
N ARG A 104 1.56 13.14 27.38
CA ARG A 104 0.70 13.71 28.40
C ARG A 104 0.66 12.81 29.65
N ARG A 105 0.92 13.41 30.82
CA ARG A 105 0.89 12.71 32.12
C ARG A 105 -0.46 11.99 32.31
N GLY A 106 -0.40 10.69 32.59
CA GLY A 106 -1.57 9.81 32.75
C GLY A 106 -2.09 9.18 31.45
N ASN A 107 -1.63 9.62 30.28
CA ASN A 107 -1.91 9.01 28.98
C ASN A 107 -0.63 8.96 28.12
N SER A 108 0.50 8.63 28.73
CA SER A 108 1.81 8.58 28.06
C SER A 108 2.11 7.16 27.58
N GLY A 109 2.29 6.97 26.27
CA GLY A 109 2.48 5.64 25.70
C GLY A 109 2.50 5.62 24.18
N ILE A 110 2.73 4.43 23.63
CA ILE A 110 2.58 4.08 22.22
C ILE A 110 1.32 3.21 22.14
N VAL A 111 0.35 3.59 21.31
CA VAL A 111 -0.92 2.87 21.13
C VAL A 111 -0.99 2.38 19.69
N LEU A 112 -1.26 1.10 19.49
CA LEU A 112 -1.51 0.53 18.17
C LEU A 112 -2.90 0.98 17.70
N GLU A 113 -2.94 1.72 16.59
CA GLU A 113 -4.16 2.28 16.01
C GLU A 113 -4.71 1.34 14.93
N SER A 114 -3.85 0.92 13.98
CA SER A 114 -4.23 -0.06 12.96
C SER A 114 -3.05 -0.89 12.47
N MET A 115 -3.35 -2.06 11.89
CA MET A 115 -2.39 -3.02 11.36
C MET A 115 -3.02 -3.72 10.15
N ASN A 116 -2.95 -3.07 8.99
CA ASN A 116 -3.58 -3.53 7.75
C ASN A 116 -2.55 -4.28 6.89
N PRO A 117 -2.93 -5.28 6.08
CA PRO A 117 -1.95 -5.99 5.26
C PRO A 117 -1.51 -5.13 4.07
N ALA A 118 -0.21 -4.90 3.97
CA ALA A 118 0.36 -4.00 2.96
C ALA A 118 0.10 -4.54 1.53
N GLY A 119 -0.09 -3.60 0.60
CA GLY A 119 -0.29 -3.89 -0.82
C GLY A 119 -1.66 -4.49 -1.20
N ARG A 120 -2.64 -4.55 -0.28
CA ARG A 120 -3.98 -5.09 -0.59
C ARG A 120 -4.92 -4.17 -1.39
N TYR A 121 -4.57 -2.88 -1.53
CA TYR A 121 -5.44 -1.88 -2.16
C TYR A 121 -5.11 -1.57 -3.63
N ASN A 122 -4.21 -2.34 -4.27
CA ASN A 122 -3.91 -2.12 -5.68
C ASN A 122 -5.06 -2.63 -6.60
N SER A 123 -5.46 -1.76 -7.51
CA SER A 123 -6.56 -1.84 -8.47
C SER A 123 -6.52 -3.06 -9.43
N ASN A 124 -6.83 -4.25 -8.93
CA ASN A 124 -7.29 -5.36 -9.79
C ASN A 124 -8.12 -6.47 -9.09
N SER A 125 -8.42 -6.31 -7.79
CA SER A 125 -9.16 -7.32 -7.01
C SER A 125 -10.68 -7.24 -7.26
N ARG A 126 -11.14 -7.79 -8.39
CA ARG A 126 -12.52 -8.31 -8.50
C ARG A 126 -12.66 -9.58 -7.64
N ASP A 127 -12.60 -9.42 -6.32
CA ASP A 127 -13.27 -10.29 -5.36
C ASP A 127 -12.98 -9.78 -3.95
N TYR A 128 -14.03 -9.34 -3.25
CA TYR A 128 -14.41 -9.84 -1.93
C TYR A 128 -15.86 -9.42 -1.67
N ARG A 129 -16.81 -10.27 -2.11
CA ARG A 129 -18.18 -10.19 -1.61
C ARG A 129 -18.16 -10.50 -0.11
N TYR A 130 -18.50 -9.51 0.72
CA TYR A 130 -18.75 -9.71 2.15
C TYR A 130 -20.03 -10.55 2.34
N GLU A 131 -19.90 -11.88 2.42
CA GLU A 131 -20.88 -12.77 3.04
C GLU A 131 -20.29 -13.30 4.35
N GLY A 132 -20.37 -12.47 5.41
CA GLY A 132 -19.98 -12.86 6.76
C GLY A 132 -21.07 -13.72 7.41
N GLY A 133 -20.88 -15.03 7.38
CA GLY A 133 -21.74 -16.01 8.05
C GLY A 133 -20.92 -17.00 8.86
N ASP A 134 -20.64 -16.69 10.12
CA ASP A 134 -19.82 -17.53 10.99
C ASP A 134 -20.52 -18.86 11.33
N ARG A 135 -19.90 -19.98 10.93
CA ARG A 135 -20.03 -21.28 11.62
C ARG A 135 -18.67 -21.98 11.65
N TYR A 136 -18.21 -22.25 12.87
CA TYR A 136 -17.10 -23.15 13.14
C TYR A 136 -17.55 -24.59 12.92
N ASP A 137 -16.72 -25.43 12.30
CA ASP A 137 -16.78 -26.88 12.47
C ASP A 137 -15.36 -27.48 12.41
N GLU A 138 -15.17 -28.61 13.09
CA GLU A 138 -13.87 -29.18 13.44
C GLU A 138 -13.32 -30.19 12.42
N GLY A 139 -11.99 -30.18 12.28
CA GLY A 139 -11.21 -31.41 12.18
C GLY A 139 -11.14 -32.14 10.84
N ARG A 140 -9.92 -32.27 10.31
CA ARG A 140 -9.10 -33.48 10.53
C ARG A 140 -7.70 -33.34 9.91
N GLN A 141 -6.74 -33.96 10.57
CA GLN A 141 -5.37 -34.10 10.09
C GLN A 141 -5.29 -35.13 8.96
N ARG A 142 -4.43 -34.88 7.96
CA ARG A 142 -3.74 -35.98 7.27
C ARG A 142 -2.39 -35.52 6.72
N GLU A 143 -1.37 -36.30 7.05
CA GLU A 143 -0.01 -36.18 6.51
C GLU A 143 0.02 -36.73 5.08
N GLU A 144 0.83 -36.16 4.19
CA GLU A 144 1.33 -36.89 3.02
C GLU A 144 2.83 -36.70 2.83
N GLN A 145 3.47 -37.77 2.35
CA GLN A 145 4.89 -38.05 2.47
C GLN A 145 5.68 -37.63 1.24
N TYR A 146 6.95 -37.25 1.44
CA TYR A 146 7.90 -37.01 0.35
C TYR A 146 8.15 -38.27 -0.49
N ARG A 147 8.22 -38.11 -1.82
CA ARG A 147 8.94 -39.06 -2.68
C ARG A 147 9.78 -38.33 -3.73
N ARG A 148 11.03 -38.78 -3.85
CA ARG A 148 12.16 -38.22 -4.63
C ARG A 148 12.42 -39.05 -5.89
N SER A 149 12.84 -38.37 -6.96
CA SER A 149 13.74 -38.80 -8.06
C SER A 149 14.05 -37.54 -8.91
N GLU A 150 15.27 -37.10 -9.30
CA GLU A 150 16.53 -37.76 -9.76
C GLU A 150 16.27 -38.71 -10.97
N THR A 151 16.76 -38.55 -12.20
CA THR A 151 17.75 -37.66 -12.89
C THR A 151 17.22 -37.30 -14.32
N GLY A 152 17.87 -36.60 -15.27
CA GLY A 152 19.15 -35.84 -15.35
C GLY A 152 19.59 -35.55 -16.81
N GLU A 153 20.61 -34.69 -16.98
CA GLU A 153 21.46 -34.42 -18.19
C GLU A 153 20.87 -33.83 -19.49
N GLY A 154 21.66 -32.98 -20.18
CA GLY A 154 21.41 -32.49 -21.54
C GLY A 154 21.81 -31.04 -21.87
N TYR A 155 23.10 -30.68 -21.78
CA TYR A 155 23.59 -29.40 -22.32
C TYR A 155 23.86 -29.48 -23.84
N GLY A 156 23.50 -28.43 -24.58
CA GLY A 156 23.81 -28.26 -26.00
C GLY A 156 23.94 -26.80 -26.38
N ASP A 157 25.17 -26.28 -26.40
CA ASP A 157 25.52 -24.94 -26.89
C ASP A 157 25.68 -24.96 -28.42
N GLN A 158 25.25 -23.90 -29.10
CA GLN A 158 25.70 -23.59 -30.46
C GLN A 158 25.54 -22.09 -30.76
N GLN A 159 26.67 -21.46 -31.11
CA GLN A 159 26.81 -20.02 -31.28
C GLN A 159 26.78 -19.58 -32.74
N ARG A 160 26.48 -18.28 -32.93
CA ARG A 160 26.80 -17.40 -34.08
C ARG A 160 26.05 -17.67 -35.39
N GLU A 161 25.43 -16.60 -35.90
CA GLU A 161 26.04 -15.89 -37.04
C GLU A 161 25.78 -14.38 -36.91
N ASN A 162 26.73 -13.57 -37.39
CA ASN A 162 26.67 -12.12 -37.35
C ASN A 162 26.10 -11.59 -38.67
N ASN A 163 25.28 -10.54 -38.64
CA ASN A 163 25.05 -9.70 -39.81
C ASN A 163 25.61 -8.30 -39.53
N GLU A 164 26.49 -7.86 -40.41
CA GLU A 164 27.02 -6.50 -40.47
C GLU A 164 25.90 -5.55 -40.93
N ILE A 165 25.89 -4.32 -40.41
CA ILE A 165 24.97 -3.26 -40.85
C ILE A 165 25.82 -2.07 -41.28
N ASP A 166 25.66 -1.66 -42.54
CA ASP A 166 26.36 -0.52 -43.13
C ASP A 166 26.14 0.78 -42.35
N GLU A 167 27.22 1.55 -42.20
CA GLU A 167 27.18 2.91 -41.69
C GLU A 167 26.44 3.82 -42.69
N ARG A 168 25.33 4.42 -42.25
CA ARG A 168 24.73 5.58 -42.90
C ARG A 168 24.51 6.67 -41.86
N GLU A 169 25.15 7.81 -42.09
CA GLU A 169 24.94 9.03 -41.32
C GLU A 169 23.53 9.59 -41.63
N GLU A 170 22.53 9.18 -40.86
CA GLU A 170 21.28 9.95 -40.72
C GLU A 170 21.43 10.90 -39.55
N ALA A 171 21.03 12.17 -39.77
CA ALA A 171 21.23 13.24 -38.80
C ALA A 171 20.44 12.99 -37.51
N ASP A 172 21.08 13.22 -36.35
CA ASP A 172 20.42 13.27 -35.04
C ASP A 172 19.39 14.41 -34.99
N GLU A 173 18.16 14.15 -35.45
CA GLU A 173 17.01 14.88 -34.94
C GLU A 173 16.82 14.47 -33.47
N PRO A 174 16.80 15.42 -32.51
CA PRO A 174 16.66 15.08 -31.11
C PRO A 174 15.28 14.48 -30.89
N LEU A 175 15.23 13.16 -30.66
CA LEU A 175 14.01 12.41 -30.34
C LEU A 175 13.23 13.16 -29.26
N GLU A 176 12.09 13.73 -29.67
CA GLU A 176 11.22 14.52 -28.80
C GLU A 176 10.78 13.63 -27.63
N GLY A 177 11.41 13.86 -26.47
CA GLY A 177 11.27 13.00 -25.32
C GLY A 177 9.81 12.93 -24.93
N SER A 178 9.21 11.73 -25.04
CA SER A 178 7.80 11.50 -24.75
C SER A 178 7.43 12.10 -23.40
N TYR A 179 6.79 13.28 -23.45
CA TYR A 179 6.23 13.93 -22.28
C TYR A 179 5.08 13.04 -21.82
N ILE A 180 5.36 12.12 -20.89
CA ILE A 180 4.32 11.35 -20.21
C ILE A 180 3.44 12.38 -19.49
N GLU A 181 2.29 12.65 -20.08
CA GLU A 181 1.28 13.53 -19.51
C GLU A 181 0.87 12.93 -18.17
N LYS A 182 1.34 13.54 -17.08
CA LYS A 182 1.01 13.10 -15.73
C LYS A 182 -0.48 13.30 -15.54
N ASN A 183 -1.22 12.20 -15.43
CA ASN A 183 -2.63 12.25 -15.05
C ASN A 183 -2.80 13.01 -13.71
N ASN A 184 -4.01 13.49 -13.45
CA ASN A 184 -4.31 14.28 -12.25
C ASN A 184 -3.87 13.59 -10.96
N ALA A 185 -4.01 12.25 -10.89
CA ALA A 185 -3.61 11.45 -9.74
C ALA A 185 -2.09 11.53 -9.48
N ASN A 186 -1.25 11.33 -10.50
CA ASN A 186 0.20 11.42 -10.40
C ASN A 186 0.64 12.85 -9.99
N ARG A 187 0.03 13.88 -10.59
CA ARG A 187 0.31 15.27 -10.22
C ARG A 187 -0.07 15.57 -8.76
N LEU A 188 -1.23 15.11 -8.30
CA LEU A 188 -1.66 15.31 -6.93
C LEU A 188 -0.76 14.53 -5.96
N ASN A 189 -0.41 13.29 -6.27
CA ASN A 189 0.56 12.49 -5.51
C ASN A 189 1.88 13.24 -5.31
N ASP A 190 2.45 13.82 -6.38
CA ASP A 190 3.68 14.60 -6.29
C ASP A 190 3.55 15.82 -5.37
N LEU A 191 2.43 16.53 -5.42
CA LEU A 191 2.18 17.72 -4.59
C LEU A 191 1.91 17.38 -3.11
N LEU A 192 1.27 16.24 -2.83
CA LEU A 192 1.04 15.75 -1.47
C LEU A 192 2.32 15.20 -0.82
N ASN A 193 3.18 14.52 -1.58
CA ASN A 193 4.46 14.01 -1.07
C ASN A 193 5.48 15.14 -0.78
N GLN A 194 5.30 16.36 -1.30
CA GLN A 194 6.08 17.54 -0.90
C GLN A 194 5.74 18.07 0.51
N LYS A 195 4.70 17.54 1.17
CA LYS A 195 4.26 18.00 2.49
C LYS A 195 4.72 17.03 3.58
N GLU A 196 5.35 17.58 4.61
CA GLU A 196 5.89 16.82 5.74
C GLU A 196 4.76 16.12 6.53
N ASN A 197 3.60 16.78 6.71
CA ASN A 197 2.51 16.29 7.53
C ASN A 197 1.16 16.18 6.80
N ASP A 198 0.23 15.41 7.37
CA ASP A 198 -1.13 15.23 6.85
C ASP A 198 -1.91 16.56 6.70
N GLU A 199 -1.69 17.53 7.59
CA GLU A 199 -2.41 18.81 7.54
C GLU A 199 -2.05 19.60 6.27
N GLY A 200 -0.75 19.70 5.96
CA GLY A 200 -0.28 20.30 4.71
C GLY A 200 -0.77 19.55 3.48
N ARG A 201 -0.89 18.21 3.55
CA ARG A 201 -1.50 17.39 2.49
C ARG A 201 -2.98 17.75 2.29
N LEU A 202 -3.76 17.87 3.36
CA LEU A 202 -5.17 18.25 3.26
C LEU A 202 -5.37 19.65 2.68
N GLN A 203 -4.52 20.62 3.04
CA GLN A 203 -4.58 21.98 2.49
C GLN A 203 -4.33 22.00 0.97
N VAL A 204 -3.33 21.26 0.48
CA VAL A 204 -3.07 21.10 -0.97
C VAL A 204 -4.23 20.39 -1.67
N ALA A 205 -4.69 19.27 -1.11
CA ALA A 205 -5.78 18.50 -1.69
C ALA A 205 -7.05 19.33 -1.86
N ALA A 206 -7.42 20.12 -0.85
CA ALA A 206 -8.61 20.97 -0.88
C ALA A 206 -8.59 22.05 -1.98
N GLU A 207 -7.41 22.46 -2.44
CA GLU A 207 -7.25 23.41 -3.56
C GLU A 207 -7.23 22.69 -4.92
N GLU A 208 -6.32 21.73 -5.11
CA GLU A 208 -6.09 21.08 -6.40
C GLU A 208 -7.30 20.23 -6.86
N LEU A 209 -8.01 19.57 -5.93
CA LEU A 209 -9.18 18.73 -6.24
C LEU A 209 -10.37 19.51 -6.85
N LYS A 210 -10.37 20.85 -6.78
CA LYS A 210 -11.41 21.68 -7.40
C LYS A 210 -11.40 21.61 -8.93
N THR A 211 -10.23 21.41 -9.54
CA THR A 211 -10.04 21.41 -11.01
C THR A 211 -9.75 20.02 -11.55
N MET A 212 -9.21 19.14 -10.72
CA MET A 212 -8.87 17.76 -11.09
C MET A 212 -10.10 16.86 -11.26
N ARG A 213 -9.89 15.76 -11.99
CA ARG A 213 -10.82 14.64 -12.12
C ARG A 213 -10.06 13.34 -11.85
N LEU A 214 -10.63 12.51 -10.99
CA LEU A 214 -10.01 11.28 -10.48
C LEU A 214 -11.02 10.12 -10.51
N ARG A 215 -10.51 8.90 -10.59
CA ARG A 215 -11.27 7.66 -10.37
C ARG A 215 -11.26 7.26 -8.90
N THR A 216 -12.26 6.48 -8.50
CA THR A 216 -12.40 5.91 -7.15
C THR A 216 -11.12 5.19 -6.70
N ALA A 217 -10.52 4.37 -7.57
CA ALA A 217 -9.25 3.69 -7.29
C ALA A 217 -8.08 4.67 -7.04
N GLU A 218 -7.96 5.71 -7.86
CA GLU A 218 -6.90 6.73 -7.71
C GLU A 218 -7.06 7.53 -6.40
N ILE A 219 -8.31 7.75 -5.97
CA ILE A 219 -8.62 8.40 -4.68
C ILE A 219 -8.22 7.47 -3.52
N MET A 220 -8.43 6.16 -3.63
CA MET A 220 -7.98 5.18 -2.63
C MET A 220 -6.45 5.11 -2.55
N ASP A 221 -5.74 5.13 -3.68
CA ASP A 221 -4.27 5.17 -3.72
C ASP A 221 -3.74 6.44 -3.03
N LEU A 222 -4.34 7.60 -3.32
CA LEU A 222 -3.97 8.89 -2.71
C LEU A 222 -4.31 8.97 -1.21
N MET A 223 -5.32 8.23 -0.73
CA MET A 223 -5.61 8.13 0.72
C MET A 223 -4.47 7.50 1.51
N GLU A 224 -3.64 6.64 0.92
CA GLU A 224 -2.47 6.07 1.62
C GLU A 224 -1.36 7.09 1.90
N LEU A 225 -1.42 8.29 1.33
CA LEU A 225 -0.51 9.38 1.71
C LEU A 225 -0.85 9.99 3.08
N PHE A 226 -2.02 9.68 3.64
CA PHE A 226 -2.46 10.16 4.95
C PHE A 226 -2.26 9.10 6.03
N ILE A 227 -1.65 9.52 7.14
CA ILE A 227 -1.34 8.66 8.29
C ILE A 227 -2.58 8.46 9.18
N ARG A 228 -3.32 9.54 9.43
CA ARG A 228 -4.46 9.52 10.35
C ARG A 228 -5.76 9.23 9.61
N ASP A 229 -6.56 8.35 10.17
CA ASP A 229 -7.80 7.88 9.54
C ASP A 229 -8.88 8.98 9.43
N ASP A 230 -8.93 9.93 10.38
CA ASP A 230 -9.78 11.13 10.25
C ASP A 230 -9.31 12.04 9.08
N ASN A 231 -8.01 12.05 8.76
CA ASN A 231 -7.47 12.81 7.62
C ASN A 231 -7.73 12.07 6.30
N LYS A 232 -7.59 10.74 6.27
CA LYS A 232 -8.08 9.90 5.15
C LYS A 232 -9.55 10.18 4.86
N LEU A 233 -10.40 10.25 5.89
CA LEU A 233 -11.82 10.59 5.78
C LEU A 233 -12.05 12.03 5.30
N ALA A 234 -11.27 13.01 5.75
CA ALA A 234 -11.37 14.39 5.28
C ALA A 234 -11.02 14.50 3.79
N PHE A 235 -9.92 13.86 3.37
CA PHE A 235 -9.53 13.77 1.96
C PHE A 235 -10.61 13.07 1.11
N ALA A 236 -11.14 11.94 1.56
CA ALA A 236 -12.24 11.23 0.89
C ALA A 236 -13.50 12.11 0.69
N LYS A 237 -13.78 13.03 1.62
CA LYS A 237 -14.88 14.01 1.48
C LYS A 237 -14.55 15.13 0.50
N TYR A 238 -13.30 15.59 0.46
CA TYR A 238 -12.83 16.59 -0.51
C TYR A 238 -12.75 16.04 -1.94
N ALA A 239 -12.41 14.77 -2.11
CA ALA A 239 -12.27 14.14 -3.43
C ALA A 239 -13.62 13.75 -4.07
N TYR A 240 -14.68 13.57 -3.29
CA TYR A 240 -15.99 13.10 -3.80
C TYR A 240 -16.57 13.95 -4.96
N PRO A 241 -16.52 15.30 -4.96
CA PRO A 241 -16.97 16.10 -6.10
C PRO A 241 -16.14 15.88 -7.37
N SER A 242 -14.84 15.61 -7.23
CA SER A 242 -13.87 15.38 -8.32
C SER A 242 -13.96 13.99 -8.94
N CYS A 243 -14.61 13.04 -8.25
CA CYS A 243 -14.71 11.66 -8.69
C CYS A 243 -15.60 11.50 -9.94
N ILE A 244 -15.10 10.77 -10.93
CA ILE A 244 -15.80 10.53 -12.21
C ILE A 244 -16.70 9.28 -12.19
N ASP A 245 -16.42 8.30 -11.33
CA ASP A 245 -17.13 7.02 -11.25
C ASP A 245 -17.83 6.83 -9.89
N LYS A 246 -18.61 7.84 -9.47
CA LYS A 246 -19.25 7.95 -8.15
C LYS A 246 -20.08 6.73 -7.72
N GLN A 247 -20.61 5.94 -8.67
CA GLN A 247 -21.29 4.68 -8.38
C GLN A 247 -20.40 3.65 -7.65
N ASN A 248 -19.07 3.77 -7.78
CA ASN A 248 -18.10 2.91 -7.10
C ASN A 248 -17.66 3.48 -5.74
N TYR A 249 -18.01 4.72 -5.38
CA TYR A 249 -17.34 5.48 -4.32
C TYR A 249 -17.46 4.88 -2.91
N ASN A 250 -18.41 3.97 -2.69
CA ASN A 250 -18.50 3.22 -1.43
C ASN A 250 -17.22 2.40 -1.15
N GLN A 251 -16.48 1.97 -2.19
CA GLN A 251 -15.20 1.26 -2.09
C GLN A 251 -14.10 2.12 -1.40
N VAL A 252 -14.24 3.45 -1.40
CA VAL A 252 -13.31 4.35 -0.67
C VAL A 252 -13.29 4.06 0.83
N GLY A 253 -14.35 3.46 1.38
CA GLY A 253 -14.40 2.98 2.76
C GLY A 253 -13.40 1.86 3.08
N ASP A 254 -12.92 1.12 2.07
CA ASP A 254 -11.99 0.02 2.28
C ASP A 254 -10.59 0.51 2.68
N ALA A 255 -10.20 1.71 2.24
CA ALA A 255 -8.94 2.37 2.60
C ALA A 255 -8.94 3.02 4.00
N LEU A 256 -10.11 3.07 4.67
CA LEU A 256 -10.24 3.51 6.06
C LEU A 256 -10.01 2.35 7.03
N SER A 257 -9.28 2.61 8.10
CA SER A 257 -8.90 1.62 9.12
C SER A 257 -10.02 1.37 10.13
N PHE A 258 -10.77 2.41 10.51
CA PHE A 258 -11.77 2.32 11.58
C PHE A 258 -13.20 2.23 11.07
N THR A 259 -14.05 1.44 11.74
CA THR A 259 -15.48 1.42 11.45
C THR A 259 -16.10 2.80 11.67
N SER A 260 -15.66 3.53 12.70
CA SER A 260 -16.18 4.87 13.01
C SER A 260 -15.90 5.92 11.92
N THR A 261 -14.86 5.77 11.10
CA THR A 261 -14.60 6.65 9.95
C THR A 261 -15.36 6.17 8.71
N ARG A 262 -15.50 4.86 8.51
CA ARG A 262 -16.38 4.27 7.48
C ARG A 262 -17.83 4.70 7.69
N ASP A 263 -18.36 4.64 8.90
CA ASP A 263 -19.72 5.08 9.23
C ASP A 263 -19.92 6.57 8.92
N LYS A 264 -18.93 7.42 9.28
CA LYS A 264 -18.90 8.86 8.93
C LYS A 264 -18.78 9.12 7.42
N LEU A 265 -18.24 8.18 6.63
CA LEU A 265 -18.19 8.25 5.17
C LEU A 265 -19.55 7.86 4.59
N THR A 266 -20.12 6.72 4.99
CA THR A 266 -21.46 6.26 4.59
C THR A 266 -22.51 7.32 4.86
N ALA A 267 -22.55 7.90 6.06
CA ALA A 267 -23.47 8.98 6.41
C ALA A 267 -23.30 10.25 5.55
N PHE A 268 -22.06 10.55 5.13
CA PHE A 268 -21.79 11.65 4.19
C PHE A 268 -22.32 11.31 2.79
N LEU A 269 -22.11 10.10 2.27
CA LEU A 269 -22.57 9.68 0.94
C LEU A 269 -24.11 9.66 0.86
N SER A 270 -24.80 9.09 1.86
CA SER A 270 -26.27 9.12 1.93
C SER A 270 -26.88 10.54 2.05
N SER A 271 -26.07 11.56 2.40
CA SER A 271 -26.50 12.97 2.38
C SER A 271 -26.39 13.63 0.99
N ARG A 272 -25.71 12.98 0.03
CA ARG A 272 -25.45 13.46 -1.33
C ARG A 272 -26.28 12.77 -2.42
N GLU A 273 -26.94 11.67 -2.07
CA GLU A 273 -27.86 10.89 -2.93
C GLU A 273 -29.32 11.38 -2.85
N LYS A 274 -29.55 12.55 -2.24
CA LYS A 274 -30.85 13.23 -2.14
C LYS A 274 -30.87 14.49 -2.99
#